data_AF-A0A940S5R1-F1
#
_entry.id   AF-A0A940S5R1-F1
#
_cell.length_a   1.000
_cell.length_b   1.000
_cell.length_c   1.000
_cell.angle_alpha   90.00
_cell.angle_beta   90.00
_cell.angle_gamma   90.00
#
_symmetry.space_group_name_H-M   'P 1'
#
loop_
_entity.id
_entity.type
_entity.pdbx_description
1 polymer ?
#
loop_
_entity_poly.entity_id
_entity_poly.type
_entity_poly.pdbx_seq_one_letter_code
_entity_poly.pdbx_strand_id
1 'polypeptide(L)' 'ADEAPGGGPLKVGVAVIDVFTGLYASNAILAALHARQASGRGQHIDMALLDVGMAVLANQAAGFLATGESPGRAGNIHP' A
#
# COMPACT_ATOMS: atom_id res chain seq x y z
N ALA A 1 -6.62 24.23 -3.22
CA ALA A 1 -6.49 22.77 -3.35
C ALA A 1 -6.28 22.50 -4.83
N ASP A 2 -5.20 21.81 -5.22
CA ASP A 2 -4.79 21.52 -6.62
C ASP A 2 -4.35 22.74 -7.43
N GLU A 3 -5.20 23.77 -7.49
CA GLU A 3 -5.00 25.00 -8.27
C GLU A 3 -4.11 26.06 -7.59
N ALA A 4 -3.65 25.80 -6.35
CA ALA A 4 -2.79 26.72 -5.62
C ALA A 4 -1.30 26.37 -5.84
N PRO A 5 -0.37 27.35 -5.84
CA PRO A 5 1.06 27.07 -5.90
C PRO A 5 1.50 26.09 -4.81
N GLY A 6 2.19 25.00 -5.19
CA GLY A 6 2.58 23.92 -4.27
C GLY A 6 1.43 22.98 -3.87
N GLY A 7 0.25 23.21 -4.42
CA GLY A 7 -0.95 22.46 -4.12
C GLY A 7 -1.22 21.30 -5.06
N GLY A 8 -0.28 20.80 -5.87
CA GLY A 8 -0.47 19.60 -6.73
C GLY A 8 -0.19 18.28 -5.99
N PRO A 9 -0.04 17.13 -6.70
CA PRO A 9 0.38 15.88 -6.07
C PRO A 9 1.69 16.04 -5.30
N LEU A 10 1.71 15.56 -4.06
CA LEU A 10 2.87 15.66 -3.18
C LEU A 10 3.45 14.28 -2.91
N LYS A 11 4.77 14.18 -2.96
CA LYS A 11 5.49 13.01 -2.49
C LYS A 11 5.39 12.96 -0.96
N VAL A 12 5.16 11.76 -0.42
CA VAL A 12 5.30 11.53 1.04
C VAL A 12 6.76 11.78 1.44
N GLY A 13 6.98 12.41 2.60
CA GLY A 13 8.31 12.84 3.05
C GLY A 13 9.31 11.70 3.33
N VAL A 14 8.87 10.45 3.24
CA VAL A 14 9.68 9.24 3.38
C VAL A 14 9.37 8.27 2.25
N ALA A 15 10.24 7.28 2.04
CA ALA A 15 10.00 6.17 1.11
C ALA A 15 8.94 5.21 1.68
N VAL A 16 7.71 5.71 1.81
CA VAL A 16 6.61 5.04 2.51
C VAL A 16 6.26 3.68 1.89
N ILE A 17 6.33 3.58 0.56
CA ILE A 17 6.07 2.34 -0.17
C ILE A 17 7.17 1.31 0.09
N ASP A 18 8.44 1.73 0.15
CA ASP A 18 9.55 0.83 0.47
C ASP A 18 9.40 0.27 1.88
N VAL A 19 9.05 1.12 2.86
CA VAL A 19 8.83 0.70 4.25
C VAL A 19 7.68 -0.30 4.35
N PHE A 20 6.52 0.01 3.77
CA PHE A 20 5.40 -0.93 3.77
C PHE A 20 5.72 -2.22 3.03
N THR A 21 6.49 -2.15 1.93
CA THR A 21 6.89 -3.35 1.19
C THR A 21 7.81 -4.22 2.02
N GLY A 22 8.74 -3.63 2.78
CA GLY A 22 9.56 -4.35 3.75
C GLY A 22 8.73 -5.04 4.84
N LEU A 23 7.68 -4.38 5.35
CA LEU A 23 6.76 -4.97 6.32
C LEU A 23 5.94 -6.12 5.72
N TYR A 24 5.40 -5.95 4.52
CA TYR A 24 4.67 -7.01 3.81
C TYR A 24 5.58 -8.21 3.51
N ALA A 25 6.81 -7.95 3.03
CA ALA A 25 7.80 -8.99 2.78
C ALA A 25 8.15 -9.76 4.06
N SER A 26 8.35 -9.05 5.17
CA SER A 26 8.61 -9.66 6.48
C SER A 26 7.46 -10.58 6.91
N ASN A 27 6.23 -10.11 6.78
CA ASN A 27 5.04 -10.91 7.10
C ASN A 27 4.89 -12.13 6.18
N ALA A 28 5.13 -11.97 4.88
CA ALA A 28 5.10 -13.06 3.91
C ALA A 28 6.16 -14.14 4.22
N ILE A 29 7.37 -13.72 4.63
CA ILE A 29 8.43 -14.65 5.07
C ILE A 29 7.99 -15.42 6.33
N LEU A 30 7.43 -14.74 7.32
CA LEU A 30 6.91 -15.39 8.54
C LEU A 30 5.80 -16.39 8.21
N ALA A 31 4.88 -16.03 7.31
CA ALA A 31 3.81 -16.92 6.85
C ALA A 31 4.37 -18.14 6.10
N ALA A 32 5.37 -17.95 5.23
CA ALA A 32 6.02 -19.05 4.51
C ALA A 32 6.78 -20.00 5.46
N LEU A 33 7.45 -19.46 6.47
CA LEU A 33 8.12 -20.26 7.50
C LEU A 33 7.11 -21.08 8.32
N HIS A 34 5.96 -20.50 8.66
CA HIS A 34 4.88 -21.21 9.33
C HIS A 34 4.30 -22.32 8.45
N ALA A 35 3.97 -22.02 7.19
CA ALA A 35 3.46 -23.01 6.23
C ALA A 35 4.44 -24.17 5.97
N ARG A 36 5.75 -23.89 6.02
CA ARG A 36 6.80 -24.91 5.91
C ARG A 36 6.77 -25.92 7.06
N GLN A 37 6.31 -25.55 8.26
CA GLN A 37 6.24 -26.48 9.39
C GLN A 37 5.30 -27.66 9.11
N ALA A 38 4.19 -27.42 8.41
CA ALA A 38 3.25 -28.45 8.02
C ALA A 38 3.62 -29.13 6.69
N SER A 39 4.08 -28.35 5.70
CA SER A 39 4.29 -28.85 4.34
C SER A 39 5.70 -29.40 4.07
N GLY A 40 6.70 -29.04 4.88
CA GLY A 40 8.11 -29.33 4.65
C GLY A 40 8.74 -28.58 3.47
N ARG A 41 8.00 -27.68 2.79
CA ARG A 41 8.45 -27.01 1.56
C ARG A 41 8.60 -25.50 1.76
N GLY A 42 9.63 -24.93 1.14
CA GLY A 42 9.76 -23.47 1.00
C GLY A 42 8.82 -22.90 -0.08
N GLN A 43 8.77 -21.58 -0.18
CA GLN A 43 7.96 -20.85 -1.17
C GLN A 43 8.77 -19.69 -1.76
N HIS A 44 8.54 -19.36 -3.03
CA HIS A 44 9.03 -18.12 -3.63
C HIS A 44 8.04 -17.01 -3.29
N ILE A 45 8.54 -15.88 -2.79
CA ILE A 45 7.74 -14.71 -2.44
C ILE A 45 8.10 -13.62 -3.45
N ASP A 46 7.14 -13.24 -4.29
CA ASP A 46 7.28 -12.16 -5.25
C ASP A 46 6.59 -10.91 -4.68
N MET A 47 7.39 -9.88 -4.38
CA MET A 47 6.92 -8.63 -3.79
C MET A 47 7.16 -7.48 -4.77
N ALA A 48 6.08 -6.78 -5.13
CA ALA A 48 6.15 -5.59 -5.97
C ALA A 48 5.76 -4.33 -5.17
N LEU A 49 6.57 -3.27 -5.33
CA LEU A 49 6.29 -1.95 -4.72
C LEU A 49 4.92 -1.41 -5.17
N LEU A 50 4.54 -1.67 -6.43
CA LEU A 50 3.26 -1.23 -6.98
C LEU A 50 2.07 -1.89 -6.27
N ASP A 51 2.14 -3.21 -6.07
CA ASP A 51 1.06 -3.97 -5.43
C ASP A 51 0.83 -3.50 -4.00
N VAL A 52 1.92 -3.26 -3.26
CA VAL A 52 1.86 -2.70 -1.92
C VAL A 52 1.31 -1.29 -1.94
N GLY A 53 1.74 -0.46 -2.90
CA GLY A 53 1.20 0.89 -3.10
C GLY A 53 -0.31 0.91 -3.34
N MET A 54 -0.82 -0.04 -4.12
CA MET A 54 -2.26 -0.19 -4.35
C MET A 54 -2.98 -0.70 -3.10
N ALA A 55 -2.41 -1.65 -2.37
CA ALA A 55 -3.02 -2.23 -1.17
C ALA A 55 -3.20 -1.18 -0.06
N VAL A 56 -2.22 -0.29 0.14
CA VAL A 56 -2.26 0.72 1.22
C VAL A 56 -3.14 1.93 0.91
N LEU A 57 -3.74 2.02 -0.27
CA LEU A 57 -4.79 3.02 -0.55
C LEU A 57 -6.05 2.80 0.30
N ALA A 58 -6.28 1.57 0.77
CA ALA A 58 -7.35 1.21 1.69
C ALA A 58 -8.72 1.82 1.30
N ASN A 59 -9.27 2.67 2.17
CA ASN A 59 -10.57 3.32 1.98
C ASN A 59 -10.63 4.22 0.73
N GLN A 60 -9.50 4.76 0.26
CA GLN A 60 -9.47 5.57 -0.96
C GLN A 60 -9.71 4.70 -2.20
N ALA A 61 -9.10 3.51 -2.26
CA ALA A 61 -9.36 2.54 -3.32
C ALA A 61 -10.78 1.98 -3.22
N ALA A 62 -11.23 1.63 -2.01
CA ALA A 62 -12.59 1.14 -1.79
C ALA A 62 -13.66 2.17 -2.21
N GLY A 63 -13.44 3.45 -1.90
CA GLY A 63 -14.32 4.54 -2.32
C GLY A 63 -14.44 4.62 -3.85
N PHE A 64 -13.30 4.68 -4.55
CA PHE A 64 -13.29 4.68 -6.02
C PHE A 64 -13.97 3.45 -6.62
N LEU A 65 -13.71 2.25 -6.08
CA LEU A 65 -14.32 1.01 -6.58
C LEU A 65 -15.84 0.98 -6.36
N ALA A 66 -16.34 1.65 -5.31
CA ALA A 66 -17.77 1.70 -5.01
C ALA A 66 -18.53 2.75 -5.83
N THR A 67 -17.91 3.90 -6.14
CA THR A 67 -18.58 5.05 -6.77
C THR A 67 -18.17 5.30 -8.22
N GLY A 68 -17.00 4.81 -8.64
CA GLY A 68 -16.36 5.18 -9.90
C GLY A 68 -15.70 6.56 -9.88
N GLU A 69 -15.75 7.28 -8.76
CA GLU A 69 -15.23 8.64 -8.62
C GLU A 69 -13.88 8.64 -7.90
N SER A 70 -12.85 9.19 -8.55
CA SER A 70 -11.52 9.29 -7.96
C SER A 70 -11.51 10.28 -6.79
N PRO A 71 -10.97 9.91 -5.62
CA PRO A 71 -10.95 10.81 -4.47
C PRO A 71 -10.01 11.99 -4.70
N GLY A 72 -10.45 13.19 -4.30
CA GLY A 72 -9.61 14.38 -4.22
C GLY A 72 -8.72 14.38 -2.97
N ARG A 73 -7.71 15.26 -2.93
CA ARG A 73 -6.89 15.45 -1.73
C ARG A 73 -7.66 16.27 -0.70
N ALA A 74 -7.82 15.72 0.51
CA ALA A 74 -8.57 16.35 1.60
C ALA A 74 -7.70 17.16 2.59
N GLY A 75 -6.38 17.17 2.42
CA GLY A 75 -5.46 17.80 3.38
C GLY A 75 -5.53 17.09 4.74
N ASN A 76 -5.55 17.86 5.84
CA ASN A 76 -5.56 17.33 7.21
C ASN A 76 -6.98 17.03 7.73
N ILE A 77 -7.97 16.90 6.85
CA ILE A 77 -9.35 16.60 7.22
C ILE A 77 -9.52 15.08 7.24
N HIS A 78 -9.95 14.52 8.36
CA HIS A 78 -10.40 13.13 8.43
C HIS A 78 -11.83 13.04 7.87
N PRO A 79 -12.11 12.16 6.88
CA PRO A 79 -13.47 11.90 6.39
C PRO A 79 -14.37 11.19 7.40
#